data_AF-B7QFY0-F1
#
_entry.id   AF-B7QFY0-F1
#
_cell.length_a   1.000
_cell.length_b   1.000
_cell.length_c   1.000
_cell.angle_alpha   90.00
_cell.angle_beta   90.00
_cell.angle_gamma   90.00
#
_symmetry.space_group_name_H-M   'P 1'
#
loop_
_entity.id
_entity.type
_entity.pdbx_description
1 polymer ?
#
loop_
_entity_poly.entity_id
_entity_poly.type
_entity_poly.pdbx_seq_one_letter_code
_entity_poly.pdbx_strand_id
1 'polypeptide(L)'
;MPEHTTQKSFPNGAVHTYKCMHGYRPFNDRRNATCRGTVWELDDARPLGCHGVGCGAPGGRNGIDHGTFRSLVFTFPNKVEFDCERGYRLHSHDNQPVDSDYGIYCLSNGEWSEPPPKCLAVACPQPKAVGHGRVDTPDGFKYQAVAQYECEGGHRLVGPSSRECQENATWSGAEPVCEGE
;
A
#
# COMPACT_ATOMS: atom_id res chain seq x y z
N MET A 1 27.35 19.48 31.82
CA MET A 1 28.23 19.59 30.64
C MET A 1 29.08 18.33 30.60
N PRO A 2 28.88 17.37 29.68
CA PRO A 2 29.79 16.23 29.58
C PRO A 2 30.92 16.55 28.61
N GLU A 3 32.15 16.38 29.09
CA GLU A 3 33.40 16.53 28.34
C GLU A 3 33.49 15.44 27.26
N HIS A 4 33.28 15.81 26.00
CA HIS A 4 33.69 14.97 24.88
C HIS A 4 35.22 15.06 24.77
N THR A 5 35.93 14.15 25.45
CA THR A 5 37.36 13.95 25.27
C THR A 5 37.59 13.49 23.83
N THR A 6 37.90 14.42 22.94
CA THR A 6 38.35 14.09 21.57
C THR A 6 39.76 13.54 21.70
N GLN A 7 39.89 12.23 21.87
CA GLN A 7 41.18 11.56 21.90
C GLN A 7 41.82 11.66 20.50
N LYS A 8 42.87 12.47 20.40
CA LYS A 8 43.53 12.83 19.13
C LYS A 8 44.67 11.88 18.73
N SER A 9 45.05 10.93 19.58
CA SER A 9 46.12 9.97 19.31
C SER A 9 45.75 8.57 19.80
N PHE A 10 45.92 7.58 18.93
CA PHE A 10 45.62 6.18 19.21
C PHE A 10 46.91 5.35 19.14
N PRO A 11 47.15 4.44 20.09
CA PRO A 11 48.33 3.57 20.04
C PRO A 11 48.27 2.64 18.83
N ASN A 12 49.43 2.22 18.34
CA ASN A 12 49.52 1.20 17.30
C ASN A 12 48.86 -0.10 17.78
N GLY A 13 48.01 -0.70 16.95
CA GLY A 13 47.15 -1.83 17.32
C GLY A 13 45.81 -1.44 17.97
N ALA A 14 45.52 -0.14 18.16
CA ALA A 14 44.18 0.29 18.58
C ALA A 14 43.12 -0.13 17.55
N VAL A 15 42.00 -0.66 18.01
CA VAL A 15 40.90 -1.10 17.16
C VAL A 15 39.69 -0.18 17.35
N HIS A 16 39.14 0.31 16.24
CA HIS A 16 37.90 1.07 16.23
C HIS A 16 36.82 0.34 15.43
N THR A 17 35.65 0.15 16.03
CA THR A 17 34.51 -0.52 15.41
C THR A 17 33.54 0.51 14.86
N TYR A 18 33.41 0.56 13.54
CA TYR A 18 32.41 1.41 12.88
C TYR A 18 30.99 0.91 13.19
N LYS A 19 30.07 1.85 13.41
CA LYS A 19 28.65 1.59 13.63
C LYS A 19 27.83 2.34 12.59
N CYS A 20 26.79 1.69 12.08
CA CYS A 20 25.84 2.34 11.19
C CYS A 20 24.94 3.32 11.96
N MET A 21 24.43 4.32 11.25
CA MET A 21 23.42 5.23 11.77
C MET A 21 22.14 4.49 12.17
N HIS A 22 21.32 5.12 13.01
CA HIS A 22 20.02 4.59 13.37
C HIS A 22 19.16 4.33 12.12
N GLY A 23 18.48 3.18 12.06
CA GLY A 23 17.76 2.74 10.86
C GLY A 23 18.60 2.05 9.80
N TYR A 24 19.90 1.85 10.03
CA TYR A 24 20.78 1.12 9.13
C TYR A 24 21.43 -0.10 9.82
N ARG A 25 21.82 -1.08 9.01
CA ARG A 25 22.51 -2.30 9.42
C ARG A 25 23.75 -2.51 8.52
N PRO A 26 24.84 -3.05 9.07
CA PRO A 26 26.04 -3.31 8.27
C PRO A 26 25.79 -4.49 7.34
N PHE A 27 26.41 -4.48 6.15
CA PHE A 27 26.35 -5.65 5.25
C PHE A 27 27.11 -6.87 5.79
N ASN A 28 28.08 -6.67 6.69
CA ASN A 28 28.92 -7.72 7.24
C ASN A 28 29.26 -7.46 8.73
N ASP A 29 29.72 -8.50 9.42
CA ASP A 29 30.08 -8.42 10.83
C ASP A 29 31.47 -7.81 11.07
N ARG A 30 32.33 -7.79 10.03
CA ARG A 30 33.69 -7.26 10.09
C ARG A 30 33.72 -5.77 9.76
N ARG A 31 33.75 -4.96 10.82
CA ARG A 31 33.62 -3.50 10.77
C ARG A 31 34.69 -2.77 11.59
N ASN A 32 35.78 -3.46 11.88
CA ASN A 32 36.88 -2.96 12.68
C ASN A 32 37.93 -2.33 11.75
N ALA A 33 38.44 -1.18 12.15
CA ALA A 33 39.69 -0.64 11.64
C ALA A 33 40.75 -0.77 12.72
N THR A 34 41.93 -1.21 12.32
CA THR A 34 43.09 -1.31 13.20
C THR A 34 44.08 -0.21 12.84
N CYS A 35 44.52 0.55 13.83
CA CYS A 35 45.57 1.55 13.67
C CYS A 35 46.90 0.84 13.44
N ARG A 36 47.49 0.99 12.25
CA ARG A 36 48.84 0.50 11.92
C ARG A 36 49.75 1.69 11.65
N GLY A 37 50.51 2.09 12.67
CA GLY A 37 51.36 3.28 12.60
C GLY A 37 50.55 4.57 12.55
N THR A 38 50.44 5.19 11.37
CA THR A 38 49.68 6.44 11.12
C THR A 38 48.43 6.25 10.28
N VAL A 39 48.14 5.01 9.84
CA VAL A 39 47.02 4.69 8.96
C VAL A 39 46.03 3.77 9.68
N TRP A 40 44.74 4.00 9.43
CA TRP A 40 43.69 3.06 9.81
C TRP A 40 43.46 2.07 8.69
N GLU A 41 43.80 0.81 8.93
CA GLU A 41 43.58 -0.28 7.99
C GLU A 41 42.27 -1.00 8.33
N LEU A 42 41.43 -1.25 7.33
CA LEU A 42 40.21 -2.04 7.50
C LEU A 42 40.54 -3.53 7.52
N ASP A 43 39.86 -4.28 8.38
CA ASP A 43 40.03 -5.74 8.49
C ASP A 43 39.63 -6.50 7.21
N ASP A 44 38.92 -5.86 6.27
CA ASP A 44 38.57 -6.41 4.96
C ASP A 44 38.78 -5.39 3.83
N ALA A 45 39.13 -5.88 2.64
CA ALA A 45 39.30 -5.07 1.42
C ALA A 45 37.97 -4.57 0.82
N ARG A 46 36.82 -4.84 1.47
CA ARG A 46 35.50 -4.40 1.02
C ARG A 46 35.07 -3.16 1.81
N PRO A 47 34.44 -2.15 1.17
CA PRO A 47 34.01 -0.96 1.86
C PRO A 47 32.94 -1.28 2.92
N LEU A 48 33.05 -0.63 4.08
CA LEU A 48 32.03 -0.59 5.13
C LEU A 48 30.75 0.05 4.59
N GLY A 49 29.87 -0.77 4.03
CA GLY A 49 28.55 -0.35 3.61
C GLY A 49 27.51 -0.60 4.70
N CYS A 50 26.58 0.34 4.82
CA CYS A 50 25.38 0.19 5.62
C CYS A 50 24.17 0.19 4.68
N HIS A 51 23.21 -0.70 4.92
CA HIS A 51 21.92 -0.69 4.23
C HIS A 51 20.79 -0.39 5.21
N GLY A 52 19.67 0.12 4.70
CA GLY A 52 18.49 0.38 5.53
C GLY A 52 17.98 -0.91 6.16
N VAL A 53 17.44 -0.81 7.38
CA VAL A 53 16.64 -1.90 7.97
C VAL A 53 15.47 -2.22 7.04
N GLY A 54 15.16 -3.50 6.86
CA GLY A 54 14.03 -3.94 6.06
C GLY A 54 12.77 -4.08 6.92
N CYS A 55 11.65 -3.54 6.44
CA CYS A 55 10.34 -3.71 7.06
C CYS A 55 9.56 -4.91 6.48
N GLY A 56 10.05 -5.50 5.38
CA GLY A 56 9.35 -6.53 4.62
C GLY A 56 8.17 -5.96 3.82
N ALA A 57 7.60 -6.76 2.90
CA ALA A 57 6.49 -6.29 2.08
C ALA A 57 5.26 -5.94 2.94
N PRO A 58 4.62 -4.77 2.76
CA PRO A 58 3.36 -4.46 3.42
C PRO A 58 2.28 -5.52 3.11
N GLY A 59 1.50 -5.94 4.11
CA GLY A 59 0.52 -7.04 3.94
C GLY A 59 1.12 -8.45 4.02
N GLY A 60 2.44 -8.57 4.24
CA GLY A 60 3.10 -9.85 4.43
C GLY A 60 3.09 -10.71 3.16
N ARG A 61 2.87 -12.02 3.31
CA ARG A 61 2.91 -12.98 2.18
C ARG A 61 1.74 -12.83 1.21
N ASN A 62 0.60 -12.34 1.69
CA ASN A 62 -0.62 -12.22 0.91
C ASN A 62 -0.70 -10.88 0.14
N GLY A 63 0.20 -9.94 0.43
CA GLY A 63 0.18 -8.61 -0.18
C GLY A 63 -1.06 -7.79 0.23
N ILE A 64 -1.48 -6.91 -0.67
CA ILE A 64 -2.70 -6.10 -0.52
C ILE A 64 -3.75 -6.68 -1.46
N ASP A 65 -4.90 -7.06 -0.91
CA ASP A 65 -6.01 -7.56 -1.71
C ASP A 65 -6.47 -6.49 -2.71
N HIS A 66 -6.57 -6.86 -3.99
CA HIS A 66 -6.81 -5.94 -5.11
C HIS A 66 -5.89 -4.71 -5.17
N GLY A 67 -4.65 -4.82 -4.66
CA GLY A 67 -3.68 -3.74 -4.58
C GLY A 67 -2.26 -4.16 -4.96
N THR A 68 -1.48 -3.19 -5.43
CA THR A 68 -0.07 -3.35 -5.82
C THR A 68 0.79 -2.23 -5.23
N PHE A 69 2.11 -2.43 -5.20
CA PHE A 69 3.07 -1.43 -4.71
C PHE A 69 3.71 -0.68 -5.87
N ARG A 70 3.84 0.64 -5.75
CA ARG A 70 4.59 1.46 -6.73
C ARG A 70 6.09 1.25 -6.69
N SER A 71 6.62 0.78 -5.56
CA SER A 71 8.03 0.51 -5.34
C SER A 71 8.20 -0.76 -4.52
N LEU A 72 9.25 -1.54 -4.83
CA LEU A 72 9.63 -2.74 -4.08
C LEU A 72 10.77 -2.47 -3.08
N VAL A 73 11.06 -1.20 -2.79
CA VAL A 73 12.11 -0.80 -1.84
C VAL A 73 11.50 -0.68 -0.44
N PHE A 74 11.54 -1.78 0.30
CA PHE A 74 10.92 -1.92 1.63
C PHE A 74 11.89 -1.66 2.80
N THR A 75 12.82 -0.71 2.62
CA THR A 75 13.87 -0.41 3.59
C THR A 75 13.76 1.03 4.10
N PHE A 76 14.22 1.29 5.32
CA PHE A 76 14.29 2.65 5.86
C PHE A 76 15.18 3.55 4.98
N PRO A 77 14.82 4.83 4.73
CA PRO A 77 13.63 5.57 5.20
C PRO A 77 12.52 5.67 4.14
N ASN A 78 12.39 4.66 3.27
CA ASN A 78 11.54 4.78 2.09
C ASN A 78 10.05 4.77 2.43
N LYS A 79 9.28 5.54 1.63
CA LYS A 79 7.81 5.51 1.56
C LYS A 79 7.38 4.50 0.51
N VAL A 80 6.36 3.71 0.81
CA VAL A 80 5.70 2.83 -0.17
C VAL A 80 4.31 3.37 -0.42
N GLU A 81 4.03 3.64 -1.69
CA GLU A 81 2.72 4.02 -2.20
C GLU A 81 2.07 2.83 -2.90
N PHE A 82 0.74 2.90 -3.03
CA PHE A 82 -0.09 1.79 -3.43
C PHE A 82 -0.98 2.17 -4.60
N ASP A 83 -1.21 1.23 -5.50
CA ASP A 83 -2.19 1.34 -6.58
C ASP A 83 -3.22 0.23 -6.45
N CYS A 84 -4.50 0.58 -6.56
CA CYS A 84 -5.60 -0.40 -6.55
C CYS A 84 -5.96 -0.84 -7.97
N GLU A 85 -6.45 -2.08 -8.08
CA GLU A 85 -7.04 -2.60 -9.31
C GLU A 85 -8.25 -1.77 -9.76
N ARG A 86 -8.63 -1.90 -11.03
CA ARG A 86 -9.80 -1.20 -11.59
C ARG A 86 -11.07 -1.57 -10.82
N GLY A 87 -11.90 -0.56 -10.54
CA GLY A 87 -13.11 -0.72 -9.74
C GLY A 87 -12.87 -0.77 -8.22
N TYR A 88 -11.64 -0.54 -7.76
CA TYR A 88 -11.30 -0.42 -6.34
C TYR A 88 -10.73 0.97 -6.03
N ARG A 89 -10.91 1.43 -4.80
CA ARG A 89 -10.39 2.71 -4.30
C ARG A 89 -9.54 2.51 -3.05
N LEU A 90 -8.48 3.30 -2.96
CA LEU A 90 -7.55 3.26 -1.85
C LEU A 90 -8.22 3.83 -0.59
N HIS A 91 -8.16 3.06 0.48
CA HIS A 91 -8.60 3.44 1.81
C HIS A 91 -7.49 3.15 2.82
N SER A 92 -7.43 3.93 3.90
CA SER A 92 -6.56 3.63 5.03
C SER A 92 -6.93 2.29 5.68
N HIS A 93 -6.08 1.83 6.61
CA HIS A 93 -6.36 0.61 7.37
C HIS A 93 -7.70 0.66 8.15
N ASP A 94 -8.15 1.87 8.50
CA ASP A 94 -9.43 2.17 9.17
C ASP A 94 -10.61 2.38 8.21
N ASN A 95 -10.46 1.99 6.93
CA ASN A 95 -11.46 2.14 5.88
C ASN A 95 -11.83 3.61 5.58
N GLN A 96 -10.95 4.58 5.80
CA GLN A 96 -11.17 5.97 5.40
C GLN A 96 -10.64 6.21 3.98
N PRO A 97 -11.36 6.91 3.09
CA PRO A 97 -10.85 7.25 1.77
C PRO A 97 -9.56 8.08 1.87
N VAL A 98 -8.58 7.77 1.04
CA VAL A 98 -7.30 8.51 0.98
C VAL A 98 -6.91 8.81 -0.46
N ASP A 99 -6.06 9.82 -0.63
CA ASP A 99 -5.55 10.22 -1.94
C ASP A 99 -4.58 9.19 -2.53
N SER A 100 -4.38 9.25 -3.84
CA SER A 100 -3.53 8.29 -4.58
C SER A 100 -2.03 8.38 -4.31
N ASP A 101 -1.59 9.41 -3.58
CA ASP A 101 -0.24 9.57 -3.05
C ASP A 101 -0.13 9.08 -1.60
N TYR A 102 -1.18 8.50 -1.01
CA TYR A 102 -1.10 7.88 0.31
C TYR A 102 -0.07 6.75 0.32
N GLY A 103 0.76 6.72 1.36
CA GLY A 103 1.77 5.68 1.53
C GLY A 103 2.29 5.63 2.96
N ILE A 104 2.94 4.52 3.30
CA ILE A 104 3.48 4.24 4.63
C ILE A 104 5.01 4.21 4.59
N TYR A 105 5.66 4.58 5.69
CA TYR A 105 7.12 4.68 5.77
C TYR A 105 7.71 3.50 6.51
N CYS A 106 8.82 2.96 6.01
CA CYS A 106 9.60 1.99 6.78
C CYS A 106 10.39 2.76 7.84
N LEU A 107 10.11 2.52 9.12
CA LEU A 107 10.72 3.19 10.25
C LEU A 107 12.07 2.55 10.61
N SER A 108 12.89 3.29 11.36
CA SER A 108 14.24 2.87 11.74
C SER A 108 14.31 1.64 12.64
N ASN A 109 13.19 1.27 13.27
CA ASN A 109 13.06 0.04 14.07
C ASN A 109 12.74 -1.20 13.20
N GLY A 110 12.50 -1.03 11.89
CA GLY A 110 12.10 -2.11 10.99
C GLY A 110 10.60 -2.37 10.96
N GLU A 111 9.78 -1.45 11.48
CA GLU A 111 8.32 -1.52 11.40
C GLU A 111 7.78 -0.46 10.43
N TRP A 112 6.60 -0.73 9.86
CA TRP A 112 5.90 0.26 9.05
C TRP A 112 5.27 1.34 9.95
N SER A 113 5.19 2.58 9.46
CA SER A 113 4.60 3.71 10.20
C SER A 113 3.15 3.47 10.58
N GLU A 114 2.42 2.75 9.74
CA GLU A 114 1.02 2.38 9.91
C GLU A 114 0.79 0.99 9.29
N PRO A 115 -0.30 0.30 9.65
CA PRO A 115 -0.72 -0.91 8.95
C PRO A 115 -0.97 -0.63 7.46
N PRO A 116 -0.86 -1.66 6.60
CA PRO A 116 -1.12 -1.50 5.17
C PRO A 116 -2.54 -0.98 4.88
N PRO A 117 -2.71 -0.15 3.84
CA PRO A 117 -4.03 0.29 3.39
C PRO A 117 -4.83 -0.85 2.76
N LYS A 118 -6.09 -0.55 2.42
CA LYS A 118 -7.02 -1.47 1.79
C LYS A 118 -7.48 -0.92 0.45
N CYS A 119 -7.64 -1.80 -0.54
CA CYS A 119 -8.34 -1.48 -1.77
C CYS A 119 -9.77 -2.00 -1.65
N LEU A 120 -10.74 -1.09 -1.57
CA LEU A 120 -12.16 -1.45 -1.40
C LEU A 120 -12.89 -1.22 -2.73
N ALA A 121 -13.69 -2.21 -3.14
CA ALA A 121 -14.50 -2.12 -4.35
C ALA A 121 -15.43 -0.89 -4.28
N VAL A 122 -15.55 -0.17 -5.39
CA VAL A 122 -16.54 0.91 -5.50
C VAL A 122 -17.94 0.34 -5.37
N ALA A 123 -18.84 1.15 -4.83
CA ALA A 123 -20.26 0.81 -4.72
C ALA A 123 -21.08 1.78 -5.55
N CYS A 124 -21.90 1.25 -6.44
CA CYS A 124 -22.91 1.99 -7.16
C CYS A 124 -24.06 2.39 -6.21
N PRO A 125 -24.78 3.48 -6.51
CA PRO A 125 -25.95 3.87 -5.74
C PRO A 125 -26.99 2.76 -5.79
N GLN A 126 -27.76 2.58 -4.72
CA GLN A 126 -28.89 1.66 -4.75
C GLN A 126 -29.84 2.02 -5.92
N PRO A 127 -30.18 1.07 -6.81
CA PRO A 127 -31.13 1.32 -7.89
C PRO A 127 -32.46 1.85 -7.35
N LYS A 128 -33.04 2.83 -8.04
CA LYS A 128 -34.37 3.33 -7.67
C LYS A 128 -35.43 2.28 -8.02
N ALA A 129 -36.54 2.32 -7.28
CA ALA A 129 -37.70 1.50 -7.59
C ALA A 129 -38.26 1.91 -8.96
N VAL A 130 -38.54 0.91 -9.81
CA VAL A 130 -39.19 1.13 -11.11
C VAL A 130 -40.70 1.04 -10.90
N GLY A 131 -41.44 2.07 -11.30
CA GLY A 131 -42.91 2.05 -11.23
C GLY A 131 -43.47 0.91 -12.08
N HIS A 132 -44.43 0.15 -11.55
CA HIS A 132 -45.00 -1.04 -12.22
C HIS A 132 -43.94 -2.09 -12.60
N GLY A 133 -42.90 -2.22 -11.79
CA GLY A 133 -41.83 -3.19 -11.97
C GLY A 133 -41.05 -3.45 -10.68
N ARG A 134 -40.07 -4.34 -10.78
CA ARG A 134 -39.15 -4.68 -9.70
C ARG A 134 -37.71 -4.63 -10.20
N VAL A 135 -36.80 -4.34 -9.26
CA VAL A 135 -35.36 -4.47 -9.45
C VAL A 135 -34.82 -5.47 -8.44
N ASP A 136 -34.05 -6.44 -8.92
CA ASP A 136 -33.33 -7.41 -8.09
C ASP A 136 -31.82 -7.19 -8.19
N THR A 137 -31.12 -7.29 -7.06
CA THR A 137 -29.68 -7.06 -6.94
C THR A 137 -29.05 -8.17 -6.07
N PRO A 138 -28.96 -9.40 -6.59
CA PRO A 138 -28.55 -10.57 -5.79
C PRO A 138 -27.12 -10.45 -5.25
N ASP A 139 -26.23 -9.79 -6.00
CA ASP A 139 -24.81 -9.60 -5.66
C ASP A 139 -24.54 -8.26 -4.94
N GLY A 140 -25.60 -7.53 -4.56
CA GLY A 140 -25.51 -6.21 -3.96
C GLY A 140 -25.22 -5.11 -4.99
N PHE A 141 -24.36 -4.16 -4.61
CA PHE A 141 -24.15 -2.92 -5.38
C PHE A 141 -22.68 -2.61 -5.67
N LYS A 142 -21.76 -3.54 -5.40
CA LYS A 142 -20.32 -3.33 -5.61
C LYS A 142 -19.95 -3.45 -7.08
N TYR A 143 -18.75 -3.03 -7.46
CA TYR A 143 -18.19 -3.21 -8.80
C TYR A 143 -18.48 -4.61 -9.35
N GLN A 144 -18.96 -4.67 -10.60
CA GLN A 144 -19.42 -5.87 -11.32
C GLN A 144 -20.71 -6.53 -10.79
N ALA A 145 -21.36 -6.00 -9.76
CA ALA A 145 -22.69 -6.45 -9.37
C ALA A 145 -23.69 -6.14 -10.50
N VAL A 146 -24.72 -7.00 -10.63
CA VAL A 146 -25.75 -6.89 -11.66
C VAL A 146 -27.11 -6.58 -11.02
N ALA A 147 -27.77 -5.53 -11.52
CA ALA A 147 -29.16 -5.20 -11.24
C ALA A 147 -30.05 -5.71 -12.36
N GLN A 148 -31.07 -6.49 -12.04
CA GLN A 148 -32.01 -7.09 -13.00
C GLN A 148 -33.38 -6.44 -12.86
N TYR A 149 -34.00 -6.07 -13.98
CA TYR A 149 -35.26 -5.34 -14.01
C TYR A 149 -36.36 -6.16 -14.68
N GLU A 150 -37.55 -6.11 -14.09
CA GLU A 150 -38.72 -6.84 -14.58
C GLU A 150 -39.98 -6.01 -14.39
N CYS A 151 -40.82 -5.91 -15.42
CA CYS A 151 -42.10 -5.20 -15.33
C CYS A 151 -43.22 -6.12 -14.87
N GLU A 152 -44.19 -5.53 -14.18
CA GLU A 152 -45.43 -6.18 -13.81
C GLU A 152 -46.32 -6.43 -15.05
N GLY A 153 -47.34 -7.28 -14.89
CA GLY A 153 -48.25 -7.62 -15.99
C GLY A 153 -48.93 -6.38 -16.60
N GLY A 154 -49.06 -6.36 -17.92
CA GLY A 154 -49.63 -5.24 -18.68
C GLY A 154 -48.69 -4.04 -18.86
N HIS A 155 -47.40 -4.21 -18.52
CA HIS A 155 -46.37 -3.21 -18.76
C HIS A 155 -45.18 -3.84 -19.50
N ARG A 156 -44.57 -3.06 -20.39
CA ARG A 156 -43.38 -3.45 -21.16
C ARG A 156 -42.16 -2.70 -20.67
N LEU A 157 -41.04 -3.42 -20.54
CA LEU A 157 -39.76 -2.82 -20.19
C LEU A 157 -39.18 -2.04 -21.38
N VAL A 158 -38.88 -0.77 -21.15
CA VAL A 158 -38.21 0.13 -22.09
C VAL A 158 -36.83 0.46 -21.54
N GLY A 159 -35.78 0.00 -22.22
CA GLY A 159 -34.39 0.10 -21.78
C GLY A 159 -33.75 -1.26 -21.54
N PRO A 160 -32.57 -1.31 -20.90
CA PRO A 160 -31.86 -2.55 -20.63
C PRO A 160 -32.56 -3.37 -19.52
N SER A 161 -32.66 -4.69 -19.71
CA SER A 161 -33.18 -5.62 -18.69
C SER A 161 -32.22 -5.88 -17.54
N SER A 162 -30.94 -5.53 -17.70
CA SER A 162 -29.96 -5.57 -16.64
C SER A 162 -28.95 -4.44 -16.76
N ARG A 163 -28.39 -4.03 -15.61
CA ARG A 163 -27.34 -3.03 -15.51
C ARG A 163 -26.22 -3.55 -14.62
N GLU A 164 -24.99 -3.19 -14.93
CA GLU A 164 -23.80 -3.64 -14.20
C GLU A 164 -23.12 -2.46 -13.51
N CYS A 165 -22.65 -2.63 -12.28
CA CYS A 165 -21.93 -1.58 -11.56
C CYS A 165 -20.51 -1.40 -12.11
N GLN A 166 -20.23 -0.22 -12.65
CA GLN A 166 -18.97 0.09 -13.32
C GLN A 166 -17.92 0.70 -12.37
N GLU A 167 -16.67 0.75 -12.83
CA GLU A 167 -15.52 1.25 -12.07
C GLU A 167 -15.64 2.71 -11.61
N ASN A 168 -16.45 3.50 -12.32
CA ASN A 168 -16.75 4.89 -11.97
C ASN A 168 -17.84 5.03 -10.88
N ALA A 169 -18.27 3.91 -10.27
CA ALA A 169 -19.35 3.83 -9.30
C ALA A 169 -20.74 4.22 -9.88
N THR A 170 -20.97 3.94 -11.17
CA THR A 170 -22.27 4.13 -11.82
C THR A 170 -22.76 2.86 -12.49
N TRP A 171 -24.08 2.69 -12.56
CA TRP A 171 -24.70 1.57 -13.28
C TRP A 171 -24.61 1.78 -14.79
N SER A 172 -24.23 0.74 -15.51
CA SER A 172 -24.15 0.75 -16.97
C SER A 172 -25.51 1.03 -17.62
N GLY A 173 -25.49 1.62 -18.82
CA GLY A 173 -26.70 1.91 -19.58
C GLY A 173 -27.64 2.94 -18.94
N ALA A 174 -28.76 3.19 -19.62
CA ALA A 174 -29.83 4.04 -19.10
C ALA A 174 -30.68 3.30 -18.06
N GLU A 175 -31.29 4.06 -17.15
CA GLU A 175 -32.28 3.51 -16.21
C GLU A 175 -33.54 3.10 -16.97
N PRO A 176 -33.98 1.83 -16.87
CA PRO A 176 -35.14 1.34 -17.61
C PRO A 176 -36.45 1.79 -16.96
N VAL A 177 -37.50 1.82 -17.77
CA VAL A 177 -38.87 2.23 -17.36
C VAL A 177 -39.86 1.15 -17.78
N CYS A 178 -40.89 0.93 -16.97
CA CYS A 178 -42.03 0.10 -17.35
C CYS A 178 -43.15 0.99 -17.87
N GLU A 179 -43.51 0.83 -19.14
CA GLU A 179 -44.60 1.56 -19.79
C GLU A 179 -45.82 0.65 -19.93
N GLY A 180 -47.01 1.16 -19.63
CA GLY A 180 -48.25 0.42 -19.85
C GLY A 180 -48.46 0.12 -21.33
N GLU A 181 -48.92 -1.09 -21.63
CA GLU A 181 -49.29 -1.51 -22.99
C GLU A 181 -50.62 -0.92 -23.47
#